data_AF-A0A2H0L255-F1
#
_entry.id   AF-A0A2H0L255-F1
#
_cell.length_a   1.000
_cell.length_b   1.000
_cell.length_c   1.000
_cell.angle_alpha   90.00
_cell.angle_beta   90.00
_cell.angle_gamma   90.00
#
_symmetry.space_group_name_H-M   'P 1'
#
loop_
_entity.id
_entity.type
_entity.pdbx_description
1 polymer ?
#
loop_
_entity_poly.entity_id
_entity_poly.type
_entity_poly.pdbx_seq_one_letter_code
_entity_poly.pdbx_strand_id
1 'polypeptide(L)'
;MRFFKARNSLAVLSIFAVLSTTTLNAFAVESGSSLFPAGSLVQCSERGKPKTTYYIDSQPQRNAFPSRATLRSWYGGSPDVSTVPCNQIASIPFGENVTNRPGTLARAAFTDTIYAIAPGGTLRWISSEDVAAQLYREIYGRLPSNWISKIVRIADDDKGDYIIGEHIHQRSDFDLAAAQAVSSIEQDIAIRNGTWEEPTLDPEPTPEPEPTPEPEPTPEPEPTPTNHPVTSDSAVVAFVQDYSYPVRNAPWGGNFRIQCGISHFNNDDPIVFPNQSGASHTHMYFGNRSTDANSTEATLRASGSATCHGGIANRSSYWVPAIYNERNEIQVPIPAGVYYKSGGLDEATIQPMPTGLRMIAGNAMANPQNPQPKETLHWACMSWIDAIGRGERDFVSYIPVCEGGDTLLMSLFFPQCWDGVNLDSANHKSHMAEPEWDPVRSPANGNQLYCPSSHPVPLPHITYNFDWPIPAGQSTAGWYLASDHYDRSSAPGGYSAHGDWFMAWDEGVMNYFVQHCINEGRDCANGELGPGYQLSGFMENQVQ
;
A
#
# COMPACT_ATOMS: atom_id res chain seq x y z
N MET A 1 36.03 -90.16 -14.92
CA MET A 1 36.55 -91.37 -14.23
C MET A 1 37.46 -90.88 -13.10
N ARG A 2 37.24 -91.36 -11.86
CA ARG A 2 37.97 -91.10 -10.59
C ARG A 2 37.70 -89.71 -9.94
N PHE A 3 36.89 -89.53 -8.89
CA PHE A 3 36.78 -90.08 -7.51
C PHE A 3 37.87 -89.66 -6.50
N PHE A 4 37.38 -89.31 -5.29
CA PHE A 4 37.96 -89.17 -3.93
C PHE A 4 38.21 -87.74 -3.44
N LYS A 5 37.40 -87.16 -2.53
CA LYS A 5 36.99 -87.47 -1.13
C LYS A 5 38.01 -86.98 -0.09
N ALA A 6 37.47 -86.18 0.82
CA ALA A 6 38.03 -85.39 1.91
C ALA A 6 39.06 -86.04 2.84
N ARG A 7 39.85 -85.18 3.51
CA ARG A 7 40.21 -85.36 4.93
C ARG A 7 40.42 -84.02 5.64
N ASN A 8 39.67 -83.85 6.72
CA ASN A 8 39.82 -82.85 7.78
C ASN A 8 41.20 -82.89 8.44
N SER A 9 41.68 -81.74 8.92
CA SER A 9 42.18 -81.57 10.29
C SER A 9 42.31 -80.08 10.62
N LEU A 10 41.58 -79.64 11.66
CA LEU A 10 41.69 -78.33 12.30
C LEU A 10 43.04 -78.20 13.02
N ALA A 11 43.66 -77.02 12.95
CA ALA A 11 44.48 -76.50 14.05
C ALA A 11 44.78 -75.00 13.91
N VAL A 12 44.26 -74.26 14.90
CA VAL A 12 44.78 -73.03 15.51
C VAL A 12 44.57 -71.70 14.75
N LEU A 13 43.50 -71.03 15.20
CA LEU A 13 43.29 -69.59 15.14
C LEU A 13 44.52 -68.82 15.65
N SER A 14 45.07 -67.94 14.83
CA SER A 14 45.84 -66.76 15.24
C SER A 14 45.84 -65.76 14.08
N ILE A 15 44.68 -65.14 13.83
CA ILE A 15 44.60 -63.98 12.92
C ILE A 15 45.04 -62.77 13.74
N PHE A 16 46.28 -62.33 13.53
CA PHE A 16 46.65 -60.94 13.78
C PHE A 16 45.80 -60.09 12.82
N ALA A 17 44.70 -59.54 13.31
CA ALA A 17 44.06 -58.42 12.66
C ALA A 17 45.04 -57.25 12.79
N VAL A 18 45.79 -56.97 11.74
CA VAL A 18 46.43 -55.66 11.55
C VAL A 18 45.27 -54.67 11.48
N LEU A 19 44.95 -54.05 12.62
CA LEU A 19 44.24 -52.77 12.59
C LEU A 19 45.18 -51.83 11.82
N SER A 20 44.90 -51.66 10.54
CA SER A 20 45.26 -50.44 9.84
C SER A 20 44.50 -49.34 10.55
N THR A 21 45.13 -48.73 11.55
CA THR A 21 44.79 -47.38 11.96
C THR A 21 45.11 -46.51 10.75
N THR A 22 44.13 -46.36 9.85
CA THR A 22 44.05 -45.15 9.07
C THR A 22 43.93 -44.04 10.09
N THR A 23 45.06 -43.47 10.48
CA THR A 23 45.09 -42.12 10.97
C THR A 23 44.42 -41.32 9.87
N LEU A 24 43.16 -40.95 10.09
CA LEU A 24 42.66 -39.73 9.50
C LEU A 24 43.64 -38.67 9.97
N ASN A 25 44.63 -38.39 9.11
CA ASN A 25 45.23 -37.09 9.10
C ASN A 25 44.05 -36.19 8.83
N ALA A 26 43.48 -35.65 9.91
CA ALA A 26 42.81 -34.39 9.87
C ALA A 26 43.85 -33.47 9.22
N PHE A 27 43.71 -33.25 7.93
CA PHE A 27 44.20 -32.02 7.35
C PHE A 27 43.56 -30.97 8.24
N ALA A 28 44.37 -30.38 9.11
CA ALA A 28 44.09 -29.04 9.57
C ALA A 28 43.91 -28.28 8.26
N VAL A 29 42.66 -28.04 7.89
CA VAL A 29 42.32 -27.00 6.95
C VAL A 29 42.94 -25.78 7.62
N GLU A 30 44.10 -25.35 7.13
CA GLU A 30 44.53 -23.99 7.37
C GLU A 30 43.30 -23.15 7.06
N SER A 31 42.73 -22.53 8.09
CA SER A 31 41.65 -21.58 7.95
C SER A 31 42.17 -20.53 6.98
N GLY A 32 41.84 -20.71 5.71
CA GLY A 32 42.13 -19.74 4.69
C GLY A 32 41.60 -18.43 5.23
N SER A 33 42.48 -17.45 5.37
CA SER A 33 42.09 -16.05 5.54
C SER A 33 40.84 -15.84 4.70
N SER A 34 39.75 -15.37 5.31
CA SER A 34 38.62 -14.91 4.51
C SER A 34 39.19 -13.98 3.45
N LEU A 35 38.79 -14.18 2.20
CA LEU A 35 39.39 -13.48 1.06
C LEU A 35 39.32 -11.95 1.24
N PHE A 36 38.35 -11.51 2.08
CA PHE A 36 38.14 -10.16 2.54
C PHE A 36 37.85 -10.19 4.06
N PRO A 37 38.46 -9.31 4.87
CA PRO A 37 38.10 -9.14 6.27
C PRO A 37 36.61 -8.76 6.45
N ALA A 38 36.00 -9.14 7.57
CA ALA A 38 34.68 -8.64 7.96
C ALA A 38 34.69 -7.10 8.00
N GLY A 39 33.62 -6.47 7.53
CA GLY A 39 33.54 -5.03 7.34
C GLY A 39 33.99 -4.53 5.96
N SER A 40 34.53 -5.41 5.10
CA SER A 40 35.00 -5.00 3.77
C SER A 40 33.84 -4.62 2.85
N LEU A 41 34.03 -3.55 2.07
CA LEU A 41 33.16 -3.19 0.94
C LEU A 41 33.83 -3.60 -0.37
N VAL A 42 33.18 -4.46 -1.14
CA VAL A 42 33.72 -5.00 -2.39
C VAL A 42 32.79 -4.78 -3.58
N GLN A 43 33.36 -4.59 -4.77
CA GLN A 43 32.65 -4.52 -6.03
C GLN A 43 33.38 -5.26 -7.15
N CYS A 44 32.63 -5.79 -8.11
CA CYS A 44 33.15 -6.55 -9.24
C CYS A 44 34.00 -5.66 -10.17
N SER A 45 35.23 -6.10 -10.52
CA SER A 45 36.18 -5.33 -11.35
C SER A 45 35.93 -5.40 -12.84
N GLU A 46 35.25 -6.44 -13.33
CA GLU A 46 35.04 -6.68 -14.75
C GLU A 46 34.19 -5.60 -15.43
N ARG A 47 34.49 -5.32 -16.69
CA ARG A 47 33.77 -4.35 -17.51
C ARG A 47 32.46 -4.97 -18.03
N GLY A 48 31.36 -4.23 -17.95
CA GLY A 48 30.04 -4.70 -18.41
C GLY A 48 29.30 -5.60 -17.43
N LYS A 49 29.85 -5.85 -16.23
CA LYS A 49 29.16 -6.51 -15.12
C LYS A 49 28.54 -5.48 -14.16
N PRO A 50 27.45 -5.82 -13.45
CA PRO A 50 26.86 -4.96 -12.43
C PRO A 50 27.90 -4.53 -11.38
N LYS A 51 27.89 -3.25 -11.01
CA LYS A 51 28.79 -2.66 -10.00
C LYS A 51 28.13 -2.59 -8.62
N THR A 52 27.34 -3.62 -8.28
CA THR A 52 26.74 -3.76 -6.96
C THR A 52 27.85 -3.77 -5.91
N THR A 53 27.71 -2.93 -4.89
CA THR A 53 28.60 -2.92 -3.74
C THR A 53 28.08 -3.94 -2.73
N TYR A 54 28.98 -4.76 -2.18
CA TYR A 54 28.65 -5.75 -1.16
C TYR A 54 29.42 -5.44 0.13
N TYR A 55 28.75 -5.58 1.27
CA TYR A 55 29.35 -5.65 2.60
C TYR A 55 29.66 -7.11 2.96
N ILE A 56 30.88 -7.39 3.40
CA ILE A 56 31.30 -8.72 3.88
C ILE A 56 31.14 -8.76 5.39
N ASP A 57 30.28 -9.64 5.90
CA ASP A 57 30.07 -9.80 7.35
C ASP A 57 31.06 -10.78 8.02
N SER A 58 30.88 -11.06 9.31
CA SER A 58 31.72 -12.00 10.06
C SER A 58 31.50 -13.47 9.71
N GLN A 59 30.37 -13.82 9.07
CA GLN A 59 30.00 -15.16 8.61
C GLN A 59 30.35 -15.37 7.12
N PRO A 60 31.46 -14.78 6.70
CA PRO A 60 31.77 -14.33 5.33
C PRO A 60 30.63 -14.44 4.31
N GLN A 61 29.50 -13.76 4.54
CA GLN A 61 28.45 -13.58 3.53
C GLN A 61 28.58 -12.21 2.87
N ARG A 62 28.11 -12.09 1.63
CA ARG A 62 28.03 -10.83 0.88
C ARG A 62 26.62 -10.26 0.97
N ASN A 63 26.50 -9.13 1.63
CA ASN A 63 25.25 -8.40 1.84
C ASN A 63 25.17 -7.27 0.81
N ALA A 64 24.18 -7.29 -0.09
CA ALA A 64 24.14 -6.35 -1.20
C ALA A 64 23.62 -4.98 -0.75
N PHE A 65 24.21 -3.90 -1.26
CA PHE A 65 23.55 -2.59 -1.25
C PHE A 65 22.65 -2.48 -2.49
N PRO A 66 21.32 -2.41 -2.32
CA PRO A 66 20.39 -2.30 -3.45
C PRO A 66 20.60 -1.00 -4.24
N SER A 67 20.95 0.08 -3.53
CA SER A 67 21.16 1.39 -4.12
C SER A 67 22.39 2.12 -3.57
N ARG A 68 22.89 3.08 -4.35
CA ARG A 68 23.91 4.03 -3.88
C ARG A 68 23.41 4.87 -2.71
N ALA A 69 22.11 5.09 -2.59
CA ALA A 69 21.54 5.90 -1.53
C ALA A 69 21.58 5.16 -0.18
N THR A 70 21.32 3.85 -0.18
CA THR A 70 21.51 2.95 0.96
C THR A 70 22.96 2.95 1.42
N LEU A 71 23.93 2.80 0.50
CA LEU A 71 25.36 2.88 0.84
C LEU A 71 25.74 4.21 1.51
N ARG A 72 25.21 5.34 1.00
CA ARG A 72 25.43 6.66 1.59
C ARG A 72 24.78 6.82 2.97
N SER A 73 23.67 6.14 3.25
CA SER A 73 23.05 6.23 4.58
C SER A 73 23.96 5.67 5.68
N TRP A 74 24.77 4.65 5.36
CA TRP A 74 25.71 4.01 6.29
C TRP A 74 27.04 4.73 6.41
N TYR A 75 27.64 5.13 5.28
CA TYR A 75 29.01 5.67 5.24
C TYR A 75 29.08 7.16 4.93
N GLY A 76 27.94 7.81 4.66
CA GLY A 76 27.84 9.21 4.25
C GLY A 76 28.41 9.47 2.86
N GLY A 77 29.73 9.70 2.81
CA GLY A 77 30.48 10.14 1.63
C GLY A 77 30.62 9.08 0.54
N SER A 78 31.83 8.92 0.00
CA SER A 78 32.15 7.78 -0.87
C SER A 78 33.08 6.88 -0.08
N PRO A 79 32.58 5.79 0.53
CA PRO A 79 33.43 4.86 1.26
C PRO A 79 34.46 4.25 0.31
N ASP A 80 35.57 3.77 0.86
CA ASP A 80 36.54 3.02 0.08
C ASP A 80 35.95 1.65 -0.27
N VAL A 81 35.76 1.39 -1.57
CA VAL A 81 35.17 0.15 -2.08
C VAL A 81 36.23 -0.56 -2.92
N SER A 82 36.70 -1.69 -2.39
CA SER A 82 37.70 -2.52 -3.04
C SER A 82 37.13 -3.11 -4.32
N THR A 83 37.84 -2.90 -5.43
CA THR A 83 37.45 -3.43 -6.73
C THR A 83 38.20 -4.72 -6.99
N VAL A 84 37.49 -5.84 -7.06
CA VAL A 84 38.09 -7.19 -7.04
C VAL A 84 37.51 -8.07 -8.16
N PRO A 85 38.24 -9.11 -8.63
CA PRO A 85 37.73 -10.06 -9.62
C PRO A 85 36.35 -10.62 -9.25
N CYS A 86 35.44 -10.71 -10.23
CA CYS A 86 34.04 -11.01 -9.94
C CYS A 86 33.84 -12.47 -9.49
N ASN A 87 34.74 -13.37 -9.89
CA ASN A 87 34.80 -14.73 -9.40
C ASN A 87 35.12 -14.82 -7.89
N GLN A 88 35.91 -13.89 -7.35
CA GLN A 88 36.23 -13.83 -5.91
C GLN A 88 35.03 -13.38 -5.08
N ILE A 89 34.21 -12.48 -5.61
CA ILE A 89 32.92 -12.13 -4.98
C ILE A 89 31.94 -13.30 -5.15
N ALA A 90 31.94 -13.97 -6.31
CA ALA A 90 31.09 -15.12 -6.62
C ALA A 90 31.27 -16.31 -5.66
N SER A 91 32.46 -16.50 -5.11
CA SER A 91 32.75 -17.55 -4.12
C SER A 91 32.22 -17.26 -2.72
N ILE A 92 31.72 -16.05 -2.46
CA ILE A 92 31.16 -15.64 -1.16
C ILE A 92 29.64 -15.90 -1.19
N PRO A 93 29.09 -16.66 -0.22
CA PRO A 93 27.65 -16.88 -0.10
C PRO A 93 26.87 -15.57 -0.02
N PHE A 94 25.64 -15.54 -0.55
CA PHE A 94 24.75 -14.39 -0.34
C PHE A 94 24.34 -14.30 1.13
N GLY A 95 24.37 -13.08 1.66
CA GLY A 95 23.69 -12.69 2.89
C GLY A 95 22.41 -11.94 2.56
N GLU A 96 21.95 -11.12 3.50
CA GLU A 96 20.77 -10.29 3.32
C GLU A 96 21.09 -8.98 2.62
N ASN A 97 20.06 -8.35 2.03
CA ASN A 97 20.21 -7.01 1.52
C ASN A 97 20.37 -6.02 2.67
N VAL A 98 21.26 -5.05 2.47
CA VAL A 98 21.49 -3.96 3.41
C VAL A 98 20.35 -2.95 3.24
N THR A 99 19.68 -2.61 4.34
CA THR A 99 18.67 -1.54 4.37
C THR A 99 19.32 -0.20 4.70
N ASN A 100 18.56 0.89 4.59
CA ASN A 100 19.04 2.19 5.04
C ASN A 100 19.43 2.17 6.52
N ARG A 101 20.39 3.02 6.91
CA ARG A 101 20.88 3.08 8.29
C ARG A 101 19.75 3.48 9.26
N PRO A 102 19.57 2.77 10.38
CA PRO A 102 18.66 3.20 11.45
C PRO A 102 18.97 4.62 11.94
N GLY A 103 17.93 5.35 12.32
CA GLY A 103 18.02 6.75 12.71
C GLY A 103 18.15 7.72 11.52
N THR A 104 17.85 7.26 10.31
CA THR A 104 17.70 8.11 9.11
C THR A 104 16.25 8.19 8.66
N LEU A 105 15.99 9.08 7.71
CA LEU A 105 14.70 9.22 7.04
C LEU A 105 14.80 8.65 5.63
N ALA A 106 13.74 7.98 5.20
CA ALA A 106 13.58 7.51 3.84
C ALA A 106 12.23 7.92 3.25
N ARG A 107 12.16 7.99 1.93
CA ARG A 107 10.97 8.36 1.18
C ARG A 107 10.68 7.30 0.13
N ALA A 108 9.47 6.79 0.08
CA ALA A 108 9.08 5.88 -0.99
C ALA A 108 9.15 6.60 -2.36
N ALA A 109 9.69 5.94 -3.38
CA ALA A 109 9.91 6.57 -4.68
C ALA A 109 8.63 6.94 -5.43
N PHE A 110 7.52 6.24 -5.18
CA PHE A 110 6.25 6.42 -5.88
C PHE A 110 5.17 7.11 -5.05
N THR A 111 5.07 6.81 -3.76
CA THR A 111 4.06 7.40 -2.86
C THR A 111 4.55 8.65 -2.14
N ASP A 112 5.86 8.95 -2.21
CA ASP A 112 6.53 9.99 -1.44
C ASP A 112 6.31 9.92 0.09
N THR A 113 5.82 8.78 0.58
CA THR A 113 5.65 8.47 2.01
C THR A 113 6.98 8.53 2.73
N ILE A 114 7.05 9.30 3.82
CA ILE A 114 8.26 9.44 4.64
C ILE A 114 8.24 8.41 5.77
N TYR A 115 9.34 7.68 5.91
CA TYR A 115 9.57 6.70 6.95
C TYR A 115 10.78 7.13 7.79
N ALA A 116 10.70 6.91 9.11
CA ALA A 116 11.89 6.80 9.93
C ALA A 116 12.38 5.35 9.89
N ILE A 117 13.69 5.15 9.73
CA ILE A 117 14.27 3.83 9.74
C ILE A 117 14.58 3.44 11.19
N ALA A 118 13.80 2.51 11.73
CA ALA A 118 14.08 1.86 13.01
C ALA A 118 15.07 0.69 12.84
N PRO A 119 15.69 0.21 13.93
CA PRO A 119 16.55 -0.98 13.91
C PRO A 119 15.91 -2.18 13.20
N GLY A 120 16.74 -3.03 12.59
CA GLY A 120 16.30 -4.19 11.84
C GLY A 120 15.85 -3.89 10.42
N GLY A 121 16.17 -2.71 9.88
CA GLY A 121 15.60 -2.28 8.59
C GLY A 121 14.08 -2.10 8.63
N THR A 122 13.57 -1.52 9.72
CA THR A 122 12.13 -1.35 9.93
C THR A 122 11.67 0.01 9.43
N LEU A 123 10.75 0.03 8.46
CA LEU A 123 10.08 1.23 7.96
C LEU A 123 8.93 1.60 8.91
N ARG A 124 9.11 2.68 9.68
CA ARG A 124 8.05 3.27 10.50
C ARG A 124 7.51 4.51 9.82
N TRP A 125 6.27 4.42 9.33
CA TRP A 125 5.64 5.52 8.60
C TRP A 125 5.44 6.72 9.52
N ILE A 126 5.83 7.91 9.07
CA ILE A 126 5.58 9.16 9.80
C ILE A 126 4.30 9.78 9.27
N SER A 127 3.26 9.85 10.11
CA SER A 127 1.91 10.23 9.68
C SER A 127 1.69 11.75 9.55
N SER A 128 2.73 12.56 9.83
CA SER A 128 2.67 14.02 9.79
C SER A 128 3.97 14.62 9.26
N GLU A 129 3.85 15.57 8.33
CA GLU A 129 5.01 16.34 7.84
C GLU A 129 5.71 17.10 8.96
N ASP A 130 4.96 17.60 9.97
CA ASP A 130 5.54 18.31 11.11
C ASP A 130 6.43 17.40 11.95
N VAL A 131 6.00 16.15 12.17
CA VAL A 131 6.80 15.14 12.90
C VAL A 131 8.02 14.74 12.07
N ALA A 132 7.86 14.59 10.76
CA ALA A 132 8.97 14.29 9.85
C ALA A 132 9.98 15.45 9.80
N ALA A 133 9.52 16.70 9.83
CA ALA A 133 10.36 17.89 9.88
C ALA A 133 11.08 18.05 11.24
N GLN A 134 10.42 17.71 12.35
CA GLN A 134 11.04 17.65 13.68
C GLN A 134 12.14 16.59 13.72
N LEU A 135 11.84 15.37 13.28
CA LEU A 135 12.82 14.29 13.16
C LEU A 135 13.96 14.64 12.21
N TYR A 136 13.67 15.24 11.05
CA TYR A 136 14.70 15.70 10.12
C TYR A 136 15.62 16.73 10.78
N ARG A 137 15.05 17.69 11.52
CA ARG A 137 15.83 18.71 12.23
C ARG A 137 16.69 18.10 13.33
N GLU A 138 16.20 17.12 14.06
CA GLU A 138 16.98 16.42 15.11
C GLU A 138 18.08 15.53 14.51
N ILE A 139 17.79 14.80 13.44
CA ILE A 139 18.74 13.90 12.77
C ILE A 139 19.86 14.69 12.08
N TYR A 140 19.51 15.77 11.38
CA TYR A 140 20.44 16.49 10.48
C TYR A 140 20.83 17.89 10.98
N GLY A 141 20.29 18.35 12.11
CA GLY A 141 20.60 19.64 12.74
C GLY A 141 20.07 20.88 12.00
N ARG A 142 19.24 20.71 10.96
CA ARG A 142 18.73 21.80 10.11
C ARG A 142 17.48 21.38 9.35
N LEU A 143 16.72 22.35 8.83
CA LEU A 143 15.54 22.10 7.99
C LEU A 143 15.53 23.06 6.78
N PRO A 144 16.27 22.74 5.69
CA PRO A 144 16.21 23.55 4.47
C PRO A 144 14.82 23.48 3.83
N SER A 145 14.40 24.50 3.07
CA SER A 145 13.08 24.52 2.42
C SER A 145 12.81 23.36 1.46
N ASN A 146 13.85 22.67 0.98
CA ASN A 146 13.76 21.47 0.14
C ASN A 146 14.16 20.18 0.87
N TRP A 147 14.04 20.12 2.19
CA TRP A 147 14.49 18.99 3.01
C TRP A 147 13.92 17.63 2.58
N ILE A 148 12.67 17.57 2.11
CA ILE A 148 12.02 16.35 1.60
C ILE A 148 12.76 15.77 0.38
N SER A 149 13.32 16.63 -0.49
CA SER A 149 14.15 16.20 -1.63
C SER A 149 15.53 15.67 -1.23
N LYS A 150 15.93 15.89 0.03
CA LYS A 150 17.19 15.41 0.60
C LYS A 150 17.04 14.09 1.33
N ILE A 151 15.81 13.62 1.54
CA ILE A 151 15.51 12.31 2.12
C ILE A 151 15.89 11.23 1.10
N VAL A 152 16.47 10.14 1.59
CA VAL A 152 16.85 9.02 0.72
C VAL A 152 15.60 8.39 0.10
N ARG A 153 15.56 8.26 -1.22
CA ARG A 153 14.48 7.52 -1.88
C ARG A 153 14.74 6.02 -1.83
N ILE A 154 13.71 5.25 -1.44
CA ILE A 154 13.66 3.79 -1.54
C ILE A 154 12.85 3.46 -2.80
N ALA A 155 13.46 2.73 -3.74
CA ALA A 155 12.72 2.22 -4.90
C ALA A 155 11.71 1.17 -4.43
N ASP A 156 10.58 1.03 -5.14
CA ASP A 156 9.54 0.09 -4.70
C ASP A 156 10.03 -1.36 -4.71
N ASP A 157 10.88 -1.73 -5.68
CA ASP A 157 11.53 -3.04 -5.74
C ASP A 157 12.41 -3.33 -4.50
N ASP A 158 12.94 -2.29 -3.85
CA ASP A 158 13.81 -2.39 -2.67
C ASP A 158 12.98 -2.45 -1.37
N LYS A 159 11.66 -2.20 -1.39
CA LYS A 159 10.82 -2.23 -0.18
C LYS A 159 10.67 -3.63 0.41
N GLY A 160 10.79 -4.67 -0.42
CA GLY A 160 10.74 -6.07 0.03
C GLY A 160 11.87 -6.46 0.98
N ASP A 161 12.93 -5.65 1.05
CA ASP A 161 14.05 -5.86 1.98
C ASP A 161 13.79 -5.28 3.39
N TYR A 162 12.66 -4.58 3.60
CA TYR A 162 12.32 -3.91 4.85
C TYR A 162 11.15 -4.60 5.57
N ILE A 163 11.11 -4.43 6.90
CA ILE A 163 9.95 -4.77 7.73
C ILE A 163 9.09 -3.52 7.87
N ILE A 164 7.77 -3.64 7.75
CA ILE A 164 6.86 -2.54 8.09
C ILE A 164 6.62 -2.56 9.60
N GLY A 165 6.93 -1.45 10.27
CA GLY A 165 6.74 -1.30 11.71
C GLY A 165 5.65 -0.29 12.06
N GLU A 166 5.38 -0.19 13.35
CA GLU A 166 4.38 0.73 13.91
C GLU A 166 4.55 2.16 13.42
N HIS A 167 3.44 2.85 13.27
CA HIS A 167 3.44 4.23 12.78
C HIS A 167 4.02 5.20 13.83
N ILE A 168 4.43 6.38 13.36
CA ILE A 168 4.91 7.50 14.16
C ILE A 168 3.91 8.63 13.97
N HIS A 169 3.07 8.84 14.98
CA HIS A 169 2.02 9.86 14.99
C HIS A 169 2.49 11.17 15.62
N GLN A 170 3.44 11.07 16.55
CA GLN A 170 4.05 12.18 17.26
C GLN A 170 5.54 11.90 17.49
N ARG A 171 6.31 12.92 17.83
CA ARG A 171 7.77 12.81 17.94
C ARG A 171 8.20 11.72 18.93
N SER A 172 7.53 11.58 20.07
CA SER A 172 7.87 10.60 21.10
C SER A 172 7.76 9.14 20.66
N ASP A 173 7.05 8.83 19.57
CA ASP A 173 6.81 7.45 19.15
C ASP A 173 8.06 6.79 18.54
N PHE A 174 9.09 7.58 18.21
CA PHE A 174 10.34 7.11 17.63
C PHE A 174 11.51 7.31 18.58
N ASP A 175 12.09 6.22 19.07
CA ASP A 175 13.34 6.29 19.82
C ASP A 175 14.53 6.49 18.86
N LEU A 176 14.83 7.76 18.60
CA LEU A 176 15.95 8.14 17.75
C LEU A 176 17.30 7.72 18.35
N ALA A 177 17.42 7.71 19.68
CA ALA A 177 18.67 7.36 20.35
C ALA A 177 18.94 5.86 20.20
N ALA A 178 17.94 5.01 20.43
CA ALA A 178 18.04 3.57 20.19
C ALA A 178 18.33 3.26 18.71
N ALA A 179 17.65 3.96 17.78
CA ALA A 179 17.90 3.79 16.35
C ALA A 179 19.35 4.19 15.98
N GLN A 180 19.87 5.30 16.50
CA GLN A 180 21.24 5.75 16.23
C GLN A 180 22.31 4.94 16.98
N ALA A 181 21.94 4.20 18.03
CA ALA A 181 22.82 3.30 18.76
C ALA A 181 23.22 2.05 17.96
N VAL A 182 22.48 1.73 16.87
CA VAL A 182 22.89 0.66 15.93
C VAL A 182 24.17 1.07 15.22
N SER A 183 25.24 0.36 15.55
CA SER A 183 26.62 0.75 15.24
C SER A 183 27.18 0.12 13.96
N SER A 184 26.55 -0.96 13.47
CA SER A 184 27.02 -1.70 12.29
C SER A 184 25.87 -2.32 11.50
N ILE A 185 26.14 -2.63 10.22
CA ILE A 185 25.21 -3.34 9.32
C ILE A 185 24.90 -4.74 9.87
N GLU A 186 25.90 -5.40 10.45
CA GLU A 186 25.75 -6.73 11.02
C GLU A 186 24.86 -6.73 12.27
N GLN A 187 24.97 -5.69 13.10
CA GLN A 187 24.02 -5.49 14.21
C GLN A 187 22.60 -5.27 13.71
N ASP A 188 22.41 -4.47 12.65
CA ASP A 188 21.09 -4.22 12.06
C ASP A 188 20.46 -5.50 11.48
N ILE A 189 21.25 -6.31 10.77
CA ILE A 189 20.80 -7.63 10.25
C ILE A 189 20.50 -8.60 11.40
N ALA A 190 21.31 -8.61 12.46
CA ALA A 190 21.05 -9.47 13.63
C ALA A 190 19.75 -9.08 14.36
N ILE A 191 19.46 -7.78 14.48
CA ILE A 191 18.19 -7.28 15.02
C ILE A 191 17.03 -7.74 14.14
N ARG A 192 17.13 -7.61 12.81
CA ARG A 192 16.09 -8.08 11.88
C ARG A 192 15.79 -9.57 12.02
N ASN A 193 16.83 -10.37 12.22
CA ASN A 193 16.72 -11.82 12.37
C ASN A 193 16.34 -12.28 13.78
N GLY A 194 16.15 -11.35 14.72
CA GLY A 194 15.86 -11.68 16.13
C GLY A 194 16.99 -12.43 16.83
N THR A 195 18.23 -12.34 16.32
CA THR A 195 19.42 -13.00 16.88
C THR A 195 20.28 -12.06 17.71
N TRP A 196 19.86 -10.81 17.86
CA TRP A 196 20.53 -9.83 18.70
C TRP A 196 20.00 -9.87 20.14
N GLU A 197 20.87 -10.22 21.09
CA GLU A 197 20.60 -10.06 22.51
C GLU A 197 21.13 -8.70 22.97
N GLU A 198 20.27 -7.88 23.59
CA GLU A 198 20.70 -6.63 24.23
C GLU A 198 21.77 -6.95 25.28
N PRO A 199 22.92 -6.25 25.29
CA PRO A 199 23.84 -6.35 26.40
C PRO A 199 23.11 -5.89 27.67
N THR A 200 22.93 -6.79 28.64
CA THR A 200 22.26 -6.48 29.90
C THR A 200 22.98 -5.32 30.58
N LEU A 201 22.33 -4.15 30.62
CA LEU A 201 22.78 -3.04 31.44
C LEU A 201 22.60 -3.45 32.91
N ASP A 202 23.65 -3.25 33.71
CA ASP A 202 23.57 -3.40 35.18
C ASP A 202 22.39 -2.57 35.70
N PRO A 203 21.60 -3.07 36.67
CA PRO A 203 20.37 -2.42 37.10
C PRO A 203 20.64 -1.03 37.68
N GLU A 204 19.92 -0.03 37.15
CA GLU A 204 19.87 1.33 37.71
C GLU A 204 19.36 1.30 39.17
N PRO A 205 19.85 2.22 40.03
CA PRO A 205 19.45 2.27 41.43
C PRO A 205 17.97 2.66 41.60
N THR A 206 17.31 1.95 42.51
CA THR A 206 15.89 2.05 42.85
C THR A 206 15.44 3.48 43.18
N PRO A 207 14.30 3.98 42.64
CA PRO A 207 13.77 5.29 43.00
C PRO A 207 13.14 5.28 44.41
N GLU A 208 13.34 6.37 45.14
CA GLU A 208 12.81 6.64 46.49
C GLU A 208 11.30 6.98 46.42
N PRO A 209 10.45 6.56 47.39
CA PRO A 209 9.01 6.67 47.27
C PRO A 209 8.48 8.11 47.42
N GLU A 210 7.59 8.51 46.51
CA GLU A 210 6.86 9.78 46.57
C GLU A 210 5.79 9.84 47.68
N PRO A 211 5.50 11.02 48.25
CA PRO A 211 4.49 11.19 49.30
C PRO A 211 3.05 11.24 48.75
N THR A 212 2.12 10.77 49.59
CA THR A 212 0.68 10.58 49.35
C THR A 212 -0.07 11.89 48.99
N PRO A 213 -1.00 11.89 48.01
CA PRO A 213 -1.76 13.09 47.64
C PRO A 213 -2.94 13.40 48.58
N GLU A 214 -3.19 14.69 48.81
CA GLU A 214 -4.38 15.26 49.48
C GLU A 214 -5.59 15.33 48.53
N PRO A 215 -6.84 15.40 49.04
CA PRO A 215 -8.04 15.31 48.21
C PRO A 215 -8.38 16.61 47.48
N GLU A 216 -8.81 16.49 46.23
CA GLU A 216 -9.18 17.59 45.31
C GLU A 216 -10.45 18.36 45.72
N PRO A 217 -10.54 19.68 45.43
CA PRO A 217 -11.77 20.45 45.55
C PRO A 217 -12.70 20.33 44.34
N THR A 218 -13.99 20.57 44.60
CA THR A 218 -15.18 20.43 43.74
C THR A 218 -15.19 21.37 42.52
N PRO A 219 -15.77 20.98 41.35
CA PRO A 219 -15.70 21.77 40.11
C PRO A 219 -16.64 22.99 40.08
N GLU A 220 -16.17 24.06 39.43
CA GLU A 220 -16.88 25.32 39.12
C GLU A 220 -17.34 25.33 37.63
N PRO A 221 -18.46 25.98 37.24
CA PRO A 221 -19.11 25.73 35.95
C PRO A 221 -18.52 26.50 34.74
N GLU A 222 -18.77 25.92 33.56
CA GLU A 222 -18.34 26.34 32.20
C GLU A 222 -18.66 27.80 31.80
N PRO A 223 -17.88 28.40 30.89
CA PRO A 223 -18.34 29.51 30.07
C PRO A 223 -18.90 29.05 28.70
N THR A 224 -20.03 29.68 28.35
CA THR A 224 -20.88 29.57 27.16
C THR A 224 -20.16 29.86 25.82
N PRO A 225 -20.55 29.21 24.70
CA PRO A 225 -19.98 29.52 23.38
C PRO A 225 -20.49 30.86 22.84
N THR A 226 -19.57 31.78 22.58
CA THR A 226 -19.85 33.04 21.85
C THR A 226 -19.76 32.84 20.34
N ASN A 227 -20.87 33.12 19.65
CA ASN A 227 -20.98 33.25 18.20
C ASN A 227 -19.99 34.28 17.64
N HIS A 228 -19.10 33.84 16.74
CA HIS A 228 -18.37 34.73 15.81
C HIS A 228 -18.74 34.39 14.35
N PRO A 229 -18.79 35.38 13.44
CA PRO A 229 -19.40 35.25 12.13
C PRO A 229 -18.53 34.43 11.18
N VAL A 230 -19.18 33.57 10.39
CA VAL A 230 -18.58 32.83 9.28
C VAL A 230 -18.06 33.81 8.23
N THR A 231 -16.74 33.90 8.09
CA THR A 231 -16.07 34.42 6.90
C THR A 231 -15.44 33.25 6.15
N SER A 232 -15.71 33.17 4.86
CA SER A 232 -15.24 32.16 3.92
C SER A 232 -13.71 32.04 3.92
N ASP A 233 -13.19 30.92 4.42
CA ASP A 233 -11.76 30.59 4.44
C ASP A 233 -11.46 29.22 3.79
N SER A 234 -12.30 28.81 2.83
CA SER A 234 -12.23 27.50 2.16
C SER A 234 -11.09 27.34 1.13
N ALA A 235 -9.92 27.96 1.31
CA ALA A 235 -8.87 27.95 0.28
C ALA A 235 -7.43 27.68 0.73
N VAL A 236 -7.15 27.44 2.03
CA VAL A 236 -5.75 27.48 2.51
C VAL A 236 -5.07 26.12 2.69
N VAL A 237 -5.73 24.97 2.53
CA VAL A 237 -5.02 23.67 2.54
C VAL A 237 -5.62 22.70 1.51
N ALA A 238 -5.30 22.90 0.22
CA ALA A 238 -5.71 21.95 -0.82
C ALA A 238 -4.71 21.76 -1.95
N PHE A 239 -3.63 22.55 -2.02
CA PHE A 239 -2.75 22.55 -3.17
C PHE A 239 -1.28 22.58 -2.77
N VAL A 240 -0.49 21.66 -3.33
CA VAL A 240 0.96 21.81 -3.43
C VAL A 240 1.26 22.28 -4.85
N GLN A 241 2.10 23.31 -4.98
CA GLN A 241 2.56 23.77 -6.29
C GLN A 241 3.54 22.75 -6.85
N ASP A 242 3.09 21.97 -7.82
CA ASP A 242 3.91 20.98 -8.53
C ASP A 242 4.35 21.56 -9.89
N TYR A 243 5.64 21.48 -10.20
CA TYR A 243 6.19 21.88 -11.50
C TYR A 243 6.16 20.74 -12.53
N SER A 244 5.65 19.57 -12.15
CA SER A 244 5.37 18.49 -13.08
C SER A 244 4.15 18.86 -13.94
N TYR A 245 4.25 18.56 -15.24
CA TYR A 245 3.16 18.75 -16.19
C TYR A 245 2.61 17.38 -16.54
N PRO A 246 1.36 17.05 -16.18
CA PRO A 246 0.73 15.80 -16.57
C PRO A 246 0.80 15.63 -18.09
N VAL A 247 1.22 14.43 -18.51
CA VAL A 247 1.45 14.11 -19.93
C VAL A 247 0.13 14.26 -20.69
N ARG A 248 0.12 15.04 -21.77
CA ARG A 248 -1.01 15.10 -22.71
C ARG A 248 -1.04 13.84 -23.58
N ASN A 249 -2.23 13.48 -24.05
CA ASN A 249 -2.49 12.27 -24.86
C ASN A 249 -2.27 10.99 -24.04
N ALA A 250 -2.93 10.93 -22.88
CA ALA A 250 -3.01 9.69 -22.11
C ALA A 250 -3.49 8.53 -23.03
N PRO A 251 -2.86 7.34 -22.99
CA PRO A 251 -3.17 6.24 -23.93
C PRO A 251 -4.65 5.80 -23.94
N TRP A 252 -5.38 6.11 -22.86
CA TRP A 252 -6.78 5.72 -22.64
C TRP A 252 -7.69 6.93 -22.37
N GLY A 253 -7.22 8.12 -22.75
CA GLY A 253 -7.90 9.38 -22.53
C GLY A 253 -7.69 10.00 -21.15
N GLY A 254 -8.22 11.21 -20.99
CA GLY A 254 -8.10 12.05 -19.81
C GLY A 254 -8.52 11.32 -18.55
N ASN A 255 -7.68 11.38 -17.52
CA ASN A 255 -7.94 10.70 -16.27
C ASN A 255 -7.38 11.47 -15.08
N PHE A 256 -8.07 11.35 -13.95
CA PHE A 256 -7.75 11.91 -12.66
C PHE A 256 -7.89 10.81 -11.61
N ARG A 257 -6.87 10.60 -10.77
CA ARG A 257 -6.82 9.49 -9.83
C ARG A 257 -6.47 9.97 -8.44
N ILE A 258 -7.17 9.44 -7.45
CA ILE A 258 -6.89 9.70 -6.04
C ILE A 258 -6.75 8.39 -5.28
N GLN A 259 -6.10 8.47 -4.12
CA GLN A 259 -6.09 7.39 -3.15
C GLN A 259 -6.95 7.77 -1.94
N CYS A 260 -7.62 6.78 -1.36
CA CYS A 260 -8.43 6.93 -0.16
C CYS A 260 -8.08 5.84 0.85
N GLY A 261 -7.68 6.25 2.06
CA GLY A 261 -7.52 5.30 3.18
C GLY A 261 -8.86 4.84 3.74
N ILE A 262 -8.86 3.74 4.50
CA ILE A 262 -10.05 3.32 5.24
C ILE A 262 -10.46 4.40 6.25
N SER A 263 -11.76 4.67 6.32
CA SER A 263 -12.38 5.58 7.26
C SER A 263 -12.84 4.84 8.51
N HIS A 264 -13.82 3.94 8.35
CA HIS A 264 -14.39 3.12 9.42
C HIS A 264 -15.26 1.99 8.83
N PHE A 265 -15.83 1.17 9.71
CA PHE A 265 -16.81 0.13 9.38
C PHE A 265 -18.10 0.36 10.16
N ASN A 266 -19.25 0.21 9.52
CA ASN A 266 -20.55 0.18 10.20
C ASN A 266 -21.59 -0.57 9.35
N ASN A 267 -22.81 -0.67 9.85
CA ASN A 267 -23.94 -1.35 9.21
C ASN A 267 -24.99 -0.34 8.69
N ASP A 268 -24.54 0.86 8.33
CA ASP A 268 -25.38 1.91 7.81
C ASP A 268 -25.29 1.99 6.28
N ASP A 269 -26.31 2.58 5.67
CA ASP A 269 -26.32 2.94 4.25
C ASP A 269 -27.23 4.16 4.05
N PRO A 270 -26.70 5.39 3.91
CA PRO A 270 -27.52 6.59 3.75
C PRO A 270 -28.20 6.71 2.38
N ILE A 271 -27.85 5.86 1.39
CA ILE A 271 -28.52 5.84 0.09
C ILE A 271 -29.72 4.90 0.16
N VAL A 272 -29.49 3.63 0.52
CA VAL A 272 -30.51 2.56 0.50
C VAL A 272 -31.42 2.61 1.73
N PHE A 273 -30.85 2.92 2.90
CA PHE A 273 -31.55 2.91 4.19
C PHE A 273 -31.41 4.24 4.94
N PRO A 274 -31.82 5.38 4.33
CA PRO A 274 -31.66 6.69 4.95
C PRO A 274 -32.39 6.76 6.30
N ASN A 275 -31.69 7.27 7.31
CA ASN A 275 -32.11 7.40 8.71
C ASN A 275 -32.43 6.07 9.42
N GLN A 276 -31.91 4.95 8.92
CA GLN A 276 -32.09 3.62 9.51
C GLN A 276 -30.74 3.01 9.88
N SER A 277 -30.21 3.41 11.04
CA SER A 277 -28.92 2.89 11.51
C SER A 277 -28.97 1.38 11.75
N GLY A 278 -27.92 0.68 11.33
CA GLY A 278 -27.77 -0.77 11.45
C GLY A 278 -28.64 -1.60 10.49
N ALA A 279 -29.32 -0.97 9.52
CA ALA A 279 -30.22 -1.66 8.60
C ALA A 279 -29.51 -2.40 7.45
N SER A 280 -28.22 -2.10 7.21
CA SER A 280 -27.43 -2.74 6.16
C SER A 280 -26.52 -3.86 6.68
N HIS A 281 -25.90 -4.58 5.75
CA HIS A 281 -24.72 -5.38 6.05
C HIS A 281 -23.52 -4.47 6.35
N THR A 282 -22.42 -5.05 6.85
CA THR A 282 -21.22 -4.28 7.18
C THR A 282 -20.56 -3.72 5.91
N HIS A 283 -20.36 -2.41 5.88
CA HIS A 283 -19.62 -1.71 4.84
C HIS A 283 -18.24 -1.26 5.35
N MET A 284 -17.30 -1.14 4.41
CA MET A 284 -16.02 -0.44 4.58
C MET A 284 -16.15 0.94 3.95
N TYR A 285 -16.01 2.00 4.75
CA TYR A 285 -16.12 3.38 4.30
C TYR A 285 -14.75 3.98 4.00
N PHE A 286 -14.70 4.86 3.01
CA PHE A 286 -13.55 5.66 2.59
C PHE A 286 -14.03 7.10 2.28
N GLY A 287 -13.14 8.07 2.30
CA GLY A 287 -13.50 9.48 2.17
C GLY A 287 -13.99 10.04 3.50
N ASN A 288 -15.21 10.58 3.53
CA ASN A 288 -15.73 11.29 4.70
C ASN A 288 -15.76 10.41 5.97
N ARG A 289 -15.17 10.91 7.06
CA ARG A 289 -15.09 10.21 8.35
C ARG A 289 -16.40 10.17 9.14
N SER A 290 -17.36 11.01 8.81
CA SER A 290 -18.64 11.09 9.52
C SER A 290 -19.81 10.47 8.75
N THR A 291 -19.55 9.65 7.72
CA THR A 291 -20.66 8.98 7.02
C THR A 291 -21.35 7.96 7.92
N ASP A 292 -22.68 8.04 7.97
CA ASP A 292 -23.57 7.20 8.75
C ASP A 292 -24.95 7.16 8.09
N ALA A 293 -25.92 6.48 8.69
CA ALA A 293 -27.28 6.37 8.15
C ALA A 293 -28.01 7.73 8.01
N ASN A 294 -27.61 8.76 8.74
CA ASN A 294 -28.24 10.09 8.71
C ASN A 294 -27.56 11.05 7.73
N SER A 295 -26.55 10.58 7.02
CA SER A 295 -25.75 11.42 6.14
C SER A 295 -26.57 11.94 4.95
N THR A 296 -26.43 13.23 4.69
CA THR A 296 -27.04 13.96 3.59
C THR A 296 -25.96 14.73 2.85
N GLU A 297 -26.29 15.27 1.68
CA GLU A 297 -25.39 16.17 0.95
C GLU A 297 -24.88 17.30 1.86
N ALA A 298 -25.80 17.93 2.60
CA ALA A 298 -25.48 19.05 3.48
C ALA A 298 -24.54 18.66 4.62
N THR A 299 -24.76 17.52 5.28
CA THR A 299 -23.91 17.08 6.40
C THR A 299 -22.52 16.65 5.91
N LEU A 300 -22.45 15.93 4.78
CA LEU A 300 -21.18 15.53 4.18
C LEU A 300 -20.37 16.74 3.70
N ARG A 301 -21.02 17.76 3.14
CA ARG A 301 -20.36 19.01 2.72
C ARG A 301 -19.85 19.85 3.89
N ALA A 302 -20.65 19.95 4.95
CA ALA A 302 -20.40 20.89 6.04
C ALA A 302 -19.36 20.39 7.06
N SER A 303 -19.21 19.08 7.21
CA SER A 303 -18.49 18.50 8.34
C SER A 303 -17.75 17.21 8.00
N GLY A 304 -16.87 16.78 8.90
CA GLY A 304 -16.00 15.61 8.73
C GLY A 304 -14.63 15.97 8.16
N SER A 305 -13.58 15.28 8.62
CA SER A 305 -12.36 15.13 7.81
C SER A 305 -12.57 14.02 6.77
N ALA A 306 -11.66 13.87 5.82
CA ALA A 306 -11.77 12.85 4.80
C ALA A 306 -10.44 12.12 4.60
N THR A 307 -10.52 10.83 4.30
CA THR A 307 -9.35 9.93 4.14
C THR A 307 -8.79 9.90 2.72
N CYS A 308 -9.41 10.64 1.80
CA CYS A 308 -8.99 10.75 0.40
C CYS A 308 -7.99 11.90 0.20
N HIS A 309 -7.20 11.83 -0.89
CA HIS A 309 -6.47 13.00 -1.39
C HIS A 309 -7.39 14.23 -1.48
N GLY A 310 -6.86 15.38 -1.07
CA GLY A 310 -7.60 16.63 -0.99
C GLY A 310 -8.32 16.85 0.35
N GLY A 311 -8.38 15.85 1.23
CA GLY A 311 -8.97 15.98 2.56
C GLY A 311 -10.35 16.62 2.50
N ILE A 312 -10.52 17.78 3.14
CA ILE A 312 -11.80 18.50 3.16
C ILE A 312 -12.29 19.00 1.79
N ALA A 313 -11.40 19.09 0.79
CA ALA A 313 -11.78 19.39 -0.60
C ALA A 313 -12.49 18.21 -1.27
N ASN A 314 -12.30 16.99 -0.75
CA ASN A 314 -13.04 15.80 -1.13
C ASN A 314 -13.71 15.16 0.09
N ARG A 315 -14.89 15.67 0.44
CA ARG A 315 -15.74 15.06 1.46
C ARG A 315 -16.76 14.07 0.90
N SER A 316 -16.56 13.62 -0.34
CA SER A 316 -17.38 12.53 -0.87
C SER A 316 -17.18 11.28 -0.02
N SER A 317 -18.22 10.46 0.03
CA SER A 317 -18.17 9.17 0.71
C SER A 317 -18.20 8.05 -0.31
N TYR A 318 -17.39 7.02 -0.04
CA TYR A 318 -17.15 5.88 -0.90
C TYR A 318 -17.23 4.63 -0.03
N TRP A 319 -18.07 3.66 -0.35
CA TRP A 319 -18.12 2.43 0.43
C TRP A 319 -18.39 1.20 -0.43
N VAL A 320 -17.97 0.05 0.12
CA VAL A 320 -18.17 -1.29 -0.44
C VAL A 320 -18.45 -2.28 0.70
N PRO A 321 -19.06 -3.44 0.46
CA PRO A 321 -19.23 -4.47 1.49
C PRO A 321 -17.90 -4.92 2.08
N ALA A 322 -17.86 -5.14 3.39
CA ALA A 322 -16.68 -5.68 4.06
C ALA A 322 -16.33 -7.08 3.56
N ILE A 323 -15.04 -7.31 3.32
CA ILE A 323 -14.51 -8.65 3.03
C ILE A 323 -14.12 -9.29 4.35
N TYR A 324 -14.50 -10.55 4.54
CA TYR A 324 -14.15 -11.37 5.68
C TYR A 324 -13.35 -12.59 5.23
N ASN A 325 -12.41 -13.04 6.05
CA ASN A 325 -11.76 -14.35 5.90
C ASN A 325 -12.60 -15.47 6.56
N GLU A 326 -12.12 -16.72 6.49
CA GLU A 326 -12.81 -17.88 7.09
C GLU A 326 -12.98 -17.80 8.63
N ARG A 327 -12.20 -16.93 9.29
CA ARG A 327 -12.29 -16.68 10.74
C ARG A 327 -13.27 -15.55 11.09
N ASN A 328 -13.97 -15.01 10.10
CA ASN A 328 -14.84 -13.83 10.21
C ASN A 328 -14.07 -12.56 10.63
N GLU A 329 -12.79 -12.45 10.26
CA GLU A 329 -11.99 -11.25 10.47
C GLU A 329 -12.06 -10.37 9.20
N ILE A 330 -12.31 -9.07 9.36
CA ILE A 330 -12.36 -8.12 8.24
C ILE A 330 -10.97 -8.02 7.59
N GLN A 331 -10.94 -8.09 6.26
CA GLN A 331 -9.73 -7.92 5.45
C GLN A 331 -9.73 -6.52 4.84
N VAL A 332 -8.79 -5.68 5.27
CA VAL A 332 -8.69 -4.27 4.84
C VAL A 332 -7.73 -4.17 3.65
N PRO A 333 -8.12 -3.48 2.56
CA PRO A 333 -7.23 -3.27 1.43
C PRO A 333 -6.14 -2.23 1.78
N ILE A 334 -5.10 -2.15 0.95
CA ILE A 334 -4.29 -0.93 0.90
C ILE A 334 -5.16 0.26 0.44
N PRO A 335 -4.71 1.52 0.57
CA PRO A 335 -5.52 2.67 0.18
C PRO A 335 -6.14 2.51 -1.21
N ALA A 336 -7.46 2.69 -1.27
CA ALA A 336 -8.27 2.47 -2.45
C ALA A 336 -7.90 3.44 -3.57
N GLY A 337 -7.74 2.93 -4.80
CA GLY A 337 -7.59 3.74 -5.99
C GLY A 337 -8.95 4.14 -6.55
N VAL A 338 -9.34 5.41 -6.37
CA VAL A 338 -10.57 5.95 -6.96
C VAL A 338 -10.20 6.78 -8.18
N TYR A 339 -10.66 6.35 -9.34
CA TYR A 339 -10.34 6.96 -10.62
C TYR A 339 -11.56 7.66 -11.20
N TYR A 340 -11.33 8.83 -11.81
CA TYR A 340 -12.28 9.58 -12.61
C TYR A 340 -11.70 9.63 -14.03
N LYS A 341 -12.33 8.96 -14.99
CA LYS A 341 -11.78 8.77 -16.35
C LYS A 341 -12.73 9.30 -17.43
N SER A 342 -12.20 9.50 -18.63
CA SER A 342 -13.02 9.80 -19.81
C SER A 342 -13.95 8.64 -20.21
N GLY A 343 -13.57 7.40 -19.90
CA GLY A 343 -14.45 6.23 -20.02
C GLY A 343 -14.86 5.87 -21.46
N GLY A 344 -14.13 6.37 -22.48
CA GLY A 344 -14.46 6.16 -23.89
C GLY A 344 -15.53 7.11 -24.44
N LEU A 345 -16.05 8.02 -23.62
CA LEU A 345 -16.84 9.18 -24.07
C LEU A 345 -15.94 10.29 -24.61
N ASP A 346 -16.53 11.23 -25.36
CA ASP A 346 -15.81 12.37 -25.92
C ASP A 346 -15.42 13.27 -24.76
N GLU A 347 -14.12 13.36 -24.49
CA GLU A 347 -13.53 14.12 -23.39
C GLU A 347 -14.06 15.54 -23.33
N ALA A 348 -14.29 16.19 -24.48
CA ALA A 348 -14.76 17.57 -24.54
C ALA A 348 -16.20 17.75 -24.06
N THR A 349 -16.97 16.66 -23.97
CA THR A 349 -18.39 16.69 -23.57
C THR A 349 -18.60 16.45 -22.09
N ILE A 350 -17.63 15.82 -21.41
CA ILE A 350 -17.73 15.38 -20.01
C ILE A 350 -17.84 16.59 -19.08
N GLN A 351 -18.85 16.57 -18.21
CA GLN A 351 -19.17 17.66 -17.28
C GLN A 351 -18.83 17.33 -15.83
N PRO A 352 -18.57 18.35 -14.98
CA PRO A 352 -18.46 18.17 -13.53
C PRO A 352 -19.67 17.45 -12.93
N MET A 353 -19.42 16.55 -11.98
CA MET A 353 -20.50 15.84 -11.29
C MET A 353 -21.25 16.79 -10.35
N PRO A 354 -22.60 16.78 -10.35
CA PRO A 354 -23.37 17.65 -9.48
C PRO A 354 -23.24 17.22 -8.02
N THR A 355 -23.08 18.19 -7.12
CA THR A 355 -23.10 17.99 -5.67
C THR A 355 -24.36 17.22 -5.25
N GLY A 356 -24.20 16.23 -4.39
CA GLY A 356 -25.31 15.43 -3.88
C GLY A 356 -25.77 14.27 -4.76
N LEU A 357 -25.17 14.06 -5.94
CA LEU A 357 -25.38 12.86 -6.74
C LEU A 357 -25.00 11.61 -5.94
N ARG A 358 -25.87 10.59 -5.97
CA ARG A 358 -25.69 9.29 -5.33
C ARG A 358 -25.61 8.22 -6.40
N MET A 359 -24.69 7.28 -6.30
CA MET A 359 -24.62 6.17 -7.25
C MET A 359 -24.37 4.85 -6.52
N ILE A 360 -24.99 3.78 -7.02
CA ILE A 360 -24.72 2.40 -6.62
C ILE A 360 -24.34 1.59 -7.86
N ALA A 361 -23.14 1.04 -7.89
CA ALA A 361 -22.64 0.16 -8.94
C ALA A 361 -22.58 -1.29 -8.45
N GLY A 362 -22.77 -2.26 -9.35
CA GLY A 362 -22.87 -3.68 -9.00
C GLY A 362 -24.25 -4.09 -8.44
N ASN A 363 -24.33 -5.33 -7.95
CA ASN A 363 -25.57 -5.95 -7.51
C ASN A 363 -25.39 -6.74 -6.21
N ALA A 364 -25.88 -6.19 -5.10
CA ALA A 364 -25.88 -6.82 -3.78
C ALA A 364 -26.64 -8.17 -3.71
N MET A 365 -27.52 -8.46 -4.68
CA MET A 365 -28.29 -9.71 -4.75
C MET A 365 -27.68 -10.75 -5.70
N ALA A 366 -26.55 -10.44 -6.35
CA ALA A 366 -25.86 -11.37 -7.22
C ALA A 366 -25.33 -12.57 -6.43
N ASN A 367 -25.36 -13.73 -7.08
CA ASN A 367 -25.05 -15.02 -6.46
C ASN A 367 -24.53 -16.00 -7.53
N PRO A 368 -24.06 -17.19 -7.16
CA PRO A 368 -23.49 -18.14 -8.12
C PRO A 368 -24.45 -18.59 -9.23
N GLN A 369 -25.76 -18.59 -8.98
CA GLN A 369 -26.77 -18.96 -9.98
C GLN A 369 -27.08 -17.80 -10.94
N ASN A 370 -27.00 -16.56 -10.46
CA ASN A 370 -27.23 -15.34 -11.21
C ASN A 370 -26.07 -14.36 -10.97
N PRO A 371 -24.88 -14.63 -11.56
CA PRO A 371 -23.73 -13.74 -11.41
C PRO A 371 -23.97 -12.41 -12.14
N GLN A 372 -23.37 -11.34 -11.62
CA GLN A 372 -23.38 -10.03 -12.28
C GLN A 372 -22.33 -9.96 -13.41
N PRO A 373 -22.51 -9.07 -14.41
CA PRO A 373 -21.56 -8.90 -15.51
C PRO A 373 -20.18 -8.46 -15.03
N LYS A 374 -19.13 -8.98 -15.68
CA LYS A 374 -17.73 -8.69 -15.33
C LYS A 374 -17.28 -7.29 -15.76
N GLU A 375 -18.03 -6.69 -16.67
CA GLU A 375 -17.87 -5.34 -17.15
C GLU A 375 -18.26 -4.31 -16.08
N THR A 376 -19.18 -4.67 -15.18
CA THR A 376 -19.58 -3.84 -14.04
C THR A 376 -18.64 -4.04 -12.85
N LEU A 377 -18.30 -5.29 -12.56
CA LEU A 377 -17.41 -5.63 -11.46
C LEU A 377 -16.66 -6.93 -11.73
N HIS A 378 -15.37 -6.94 -11.46
CA HIS A 378 -14.58 -8.16 -11.54
C HIS A 378 -13.46 -8.23 -10.51
N TRP A 379 -12.98 -9.45 -10.33
CA TRP A 379 -11.87 -9.80 -9.47
C TRP A 379 -10.76 -10.48 -10.27
N ALA A 380 -9.52 -10.35 -9.78
CA ALA A 380 -8.37 -11.08 -10.26
C ALA A 380 -7.33 -11.23 -9.15
N CYS A 381 -6.45 -12.21 -9.28
CA CYS A 381 -5.14 -12.12 -8.64
C CYS A 381 -4.21 -11.33 -9.54
N MET A 382 -3.42 -10.42 -8.99
CA MET A 382 -2.52 -9.55 -9.76
C MET A 382 -1.51 -10.35 -10.58
N SER A 383 -1.10 -11.53 -10.12
CA SER A 383 -0.26 -12.46 -10.90
C SER A 383 -0.86 -12.92 -12.23
N TRP A 384 -2.18 -12.80 -12.42
CA TRP A 384 -2.87 -13.14 -13.68
C TRP A 384 -2.74 -12.03 -14.72
N ILE A 385 -2.36 -10.82 -14.30
CA ILE A 385 -2.29 -9.62 -15.13
C ILE A 385 -0.83 -9.42 -15.54
N ASP A 386 -0.55 -9.45 -16.84
CA ASP A 386 0.82 -9.23 -17.33
C ASP A 386 1.22 -7.74 -17.33
N ALA A 387 2.53 -7.48 -17.32
CA ALA A 387 3.12 -6.12 -17.22
C ALA A 387 2.81 -5.20 -18.43
N ILE A 388 2.10 -5.68 -19.45
CA ILE A 388 1.73 -4.95 -20.67
C ILE A 388 0.22 -4.82 -20.86
N GLY A 389 -0.60 -5.20 -19.85
CA GLY A 389 -2.06 -5.15 -19.93
C GLY A 389 -2.66 -6.07 -20.99
N ARG A 390 -1.89 -7.06 -21.47
CA ARG A 390 -2.30 -8.11 -22.42
C ARG A 390 -2.47 -9.46 -21.72
N GLY A 391 -3.02 -9.44 -20.52
CA GLY A 391 -3.50 -10.62 -19.79
C GLY A 391 -5.02 -10.70 -19.76
N GLU A 392 -5.72 -10.55 -20.89
CA GLU A 392 -7.14 -10.88 -20.91
C GLU A 392 -7.27 -12.40 -21.05
N ARG A 393 -7.62 -13.08 -19.94
CA ARG A 393 -8.45 -14.28 -20.06
C ARG A 393 -9.35 -14.64 -18.88
N ASP A 394 -9.03 -14.35 -17.61
CA ASP A 394 -9.88 -14.87 -16.51
C ASP A 394 -10.18 -13.86 -15.39
N PHE A 395 -10.63 -12.65 -15.72
CA PHE A 395 -11.44 -11.89 -14.75
C PHE A 395 -12.65 -12.74 -14.35
N VAL A 396 -12.97 -12.77 -13.06
CA VAL A 396 -14.07 -13.56 -12.49
C VAL A 396 -15.03 -12.66 -11.71
N SER A 397 -16.27 -13.10 -11.56
CA SER A 397 -17.34 -12.39 -10.86
C SER A 397 -17.39 -12.72 -9.35
N TYR A 398 -16.36 -13.37 -8.81
CA TYR A 398 -16.26 -13.86 -7.44
C TYR A 398 -14.81 -13.72 -6.96
N ILE A 399 -14.56 -13.77 -5.65
CA ILE A 399 -13.19 -13.67 -5.11
C ILE A 399 -12.41 -14.94 -5.51
N PRO A 400 -11.40 -14.83 -6.40
CA PRO A 400 -10.56 -15.97 -6.75
C PRO A 400 -9.66 -16.36 -5.58
N VAL A 401 -9.06 -17.55 -5.67
CA VAL A 401 -8.03 -18.01 -4.74
C VAL A 401 -6.68 -17.42 -5.16
N CYS A 402 -6.20 -16.44 -4.39
CA CYS A 402 -4.89 -15.83 -4.50
C CYS A 402 -4.03 -16.30 -3.32
N GLU A 403 -2.84 -16.79 -3.61
CA GLU A 403 -1.93 -17.35 -2.62
C GLU A 403 -1.02 -16.26 -2.01
N GLY A 404 -0.43 -16.55 -0.85
CA GLY A 404 0.49 -15.64 -0.17
C GLY A 404 1.65 -15.19 -1.06
N GLY A 405 1.89 -13.87 -1.06
CA GLY A 405 2.81 -13.18 -1.96
C GLY A 405 2.16 -12.60 -3.22
N ASP A 406 0.89 -12.92 -3.48
CA ASP A 406 0.07 -12.30 -4.53
C ASP A 406 -0.77 -11.14 -3.98
N THR A 407 -1.57 -10.50 -4.83
CA THR A 407 -2.53 -9.46 -4.44
C THR A 407 -3.88 -9.73 -5.08
N LEU A 408 -4.94 -9.75 -4.27
CA LEU A 408 -6.32 -9.78 -4.77
C LEU A 408 -6.70 -8.36 -5.22
N LEU A 409 -7.14 -8.23 -6.46
CA LEU A 409 -7.69 -7.01 -7.05
C LEU A 409 -9.21 -7.12 -7.14
N MET A 410 -9.92 -6.06 -6.73
CA MET A 410 -11.31 -5.78 -7.10
C MET A 410 -11.36 -4.52 -7.96
N SER A 411 -11.98 -4.61 -9.12
CA SER A 411 -12.31 -3.44 -9.95
C SER A 411 -13.83 -3.30 -10.09
N LEU A 412 -14.35 -2.12 -9.76
CA LEU A 412 -15.76 -1.77 -9.85
C LEU A 412 -15.93 -0.51 -10.71
N PHE A 413 -16.86 -0.56 -11.64
CA PHE A 413 -17.12 0.48 -12.63
C PHE A 413 -18.52 1.07 -12.41
N PHE A 414 -18.60 2.39 -12.26
CA PHE A 414 -19.86 3.10 -12.07
C PHE A 414 -20.45 3.55 -13.42
N PRO A 415 -21.79 3.63 -13.53
CA PRO A 415 -22.42 4.16 -14.73
C PRO A 415 -22.01 5.62 -14.96
N GLN A 416 -21.86 6.00 -16.23
CA GLN A 416 -21.22 7.26 -16.61
C GLN A 416 -22.21 8.35 -17.08
N CYS A 417 -23.44 7.97 -17.44
CA CYS A 417 -24.40 8.86 -18.08
C CYS A 417 -25.55 9.22 -17.14
N TRP A 418 -25.75 10.51 -16.89
CA TRP A 418 -26.76 11.04 -15.98
C TRP A 418 -27.98 11.60 -16.74
N ASP A 419 -29.18 11.46 -16.17
CA ASP A 419 -30.43 11.98 -16.74
C ASP A 419 -30.53 13.51 -16.80
N GLY A 420 -29.61 14.21 -16.13
CA GLY A 420 -29.56 15.67 -16.10
C GLY A 420 -30.52 16.32 -15.11
N VAL A 421 -31.25 15.53 -14.33
CA VAL A 421 -32.35 16.00 -13.46
C VAL A 421 -32.24 15.45 -12.04
N ASN A 422 -32.09 14.14 -11.87
CA ASN A 422 -32.28 13.47 -10.58
C ASN A 422 -30.94 13.13 -9.93
N LEU A 423 -30.65 13.68 -8.75
CA LEU A 423 -29.45 13.33 -7.96
C LEU A 423 -29.53 11.93 -7.32
N ASP A 424 -30.72 11.35 -7.31
CA ASP A 424 -31.01 9.98 -6.91
C ASP A 424 -32.38 9.56 -7.48
N SER A 425 -32.63 8.27 -7.62
CA SER A 425 -33.92 7.72 -8.07
C SER A 425 -34.51 6.79 -7.01
N ALA A 426 -35.81 6.47 -7.12
CA ALA A 426 -36.47 5.61 -6.13
C ALA A 426 -35.87 4.19 -6.00
N ASN A 427 -35.10 3.75 -7.00
CA ASN A 427 -34.35 2.49 -6.99
C ASN A 427 -32.82 2.69 -6.93
N HIS A 428 -32.37 3.93 -6.69
CA HIS A 428 -30.98 4.37 -6.57
C HIS A 428 -30.07 4.09 -7.78
N LYS A 429 -30.66 3.75 -8.94
CA LYS A 429 -29.92 3.34 -10.15
C LYS A 429 -30.42 3.98 -11.42
N SER A 430 -31.73 4.13 -11.62
CA SER A 430 -32.33 4.53 -12.91
C SER A 430 -32.14 6.00 -13.32
N HIS A 431 -31.52 6.83 -12.48
CA HIS A 431 -31.10 8.18 -12.86
C HIS A 431 -29.71 8.18 -13.53
N MET A 432 -29.04 7.02 -13.56
CA MET A 432 -27.78 6.78 -14.24
C MET A 432 -27.93 5.67 -15.29
N ALA A 433 -27.09 5.70 -16.32
CA ALA A 433 -26.99 4.67 -17.33
C ALA A 433 -25.54 4.44 -17.77
N GLU A 434 -25.29 3.27 -18.35
CA GLU A 434 -24.03 2.97 -19.03
C GLU A 434 -23.97 3.70 -20.38
N PRO A 435 -22.77 4.11 -20.82
CA PRO A 435 -22.57 4.62 -22.16
C PRO A 435 -22.72 3.48 -23.18
N GLU A 436 -23.26 3.80 -24.35
CA GLU A 436 -23.58 2.85 -25.41
C GLU A 436 -22.75 3.13 -26.67
N TRP A 437 -22.44 2.08 -27.42
CA TRP A 437 -21.85 2.24 -28.76
C TRP A 437 -22.96 2.57 -29.77
N ASP A 438 -22.79 3.65 -30.54
CA ASP A 438 -23.76 4.08 -31.56
C ASP A 438 -23.17 3.87 -32.97
N PRO A 439 -23.66 2.92 -33.78
CA PRO A 439 -23.12 2.65 -35.12
C PRO A 439 -23.18 3.84 -36.09
N VAL A 440 -24.06 4.82 -35.83
CA VAL A 440 -24.25 6.00 -36.69
C VAL A 440 -23.25 7.09 -36.34
N ARG A 441 -22.96 7.27 -35.04
CA ARG A 441 -22.07 8.33 -34.56
C ARG A 441 -20.63 7.84 -34.35
N SER A 442 -20.43 6.58 -34.00
CA SER A 442 -19.11 5.98 -33.83
C SER A 442 -18.49 5.76 -35.21
N PRO A 443 -17.34 6.37 -35.55
CA PRO A 443 -16.68 6.09 -36.82
C PRO A 443 -16.34 4.59 -36.91
N ALA A 444 -16.39 4.02 -38.11
CA ALA A 444 -16.24 2.57 -38.34
C ALA A 444 -14.95 1.94 -37.78
N ASN A 445 -13.96 2.76 -37.41
CA ASN A 445 -12.69 2.36 -36.80
C ASN A 445 -12.48 2.93 -35.37
N GLY A 446 -13.54 3.45 -34.74
CA GLY A 446 -13.47 4.10 -33.42
C GLY A 446 -14.28 3.37 -32.35
N ASN A 447 -13.74 3.32 -31.14
CA ASN A 447 -14.40 2.80 -29.94
C ASN A 447 -15.13 3.90 -29.14
N GLN A 448 -15.55 4.97 -29.83
CA GLN A 448 -16.21 6.11 -29.21
C GLN A 448 -17.59 5.68 -28.69
N LEU A 449 -17.86 5.89 -27.42
CA LEU A 449 -19.16 5.65 -26.79
C LEU A 449 -19.97 6.95 -26.68
N TYR A 450 -21.27 6.81 -26.47
CA TYR A 450 -22.21 7.91 -26.33
C TYR A 450 -23.18 7.64 -25.19
N CYS A 451 -23.56 8.70 -24.48
CA CYS A 451 -24.67 8.59 -23.55
C CYS A 451 -26.01 8.45 -24.28
N PRO A 452 -26.91 7.58 -23.80
CA PRO A 452 -28.23 7.41 -24.40
C PRO A 452 -29.06 8.68 -24.23
N SER A 453 -30.07 8.86 -25.09
CA SER A 453 -30.90 10.08 -25.06
C SER A 453 -31.71 10.24 -23.77
N SER A 454 -31.94 9.14 -23.04
CA SER A 454 -32.55 9.15 -21.70
C SER A 454 -31.62 9.70 -20.62
N HIS A 455 -30.30 9.63 -20.84
CA HIS A 455 -29.27 10.04 -19.89
C HIS A 455 -28.21 10.93 -20.55
N PRO A 456 -28.58 12.11 -21.05
CA PRO A 456 -27.76 12.85 -22.01
C PRO A 456 -26.52 13.53 -21.41
N VAL A 457 -26.31 13.50 -20.09
CA VAL A 457 -25.22 14.23 -19.43
C VAL A 457 -24.05 13.28 -19.15
N PRO A 458 -22.93 13.39 -19.89
CA PRO A 458 -21.74 12.58 -19.65
C PRO A 458 -20.96 13.09 -18.43
N LEU A 459 -20.67 12.21 -17.48
CA LEU A 459 -19.87 12.51 -16.29
C LEU A 459 -18.52 11.78 -16.34
N PRO A 460 -17.55 12.11 -15.48
CA PRO A 460 -16.36 11.29 -15.30
C PRO A 460 -16.74 9.85 -14.92
N HIS A 461 -16.10 8.86 -15.52
CA HIS A 461 -16.33 7.46 -15.16
C HIS A 461 -15.60 7.16 -13.84
N ILE A 462 -16.36 6.88 -12.78
CA ILE A 462 -15.78 6.46 -11.50
C ILE A 462 -15.39 4.98 -11.58
N THR A 463 -14.13 4.68 -11.26
CA THR A 463 -13.68 3.29 -11.03
C THR A 463 -13.11 3.17 -9.63
N TYR A 464 -13.55 2.17 -8.87
CA TYR A 464 -12.86 1.77 -7.66
C TYR A 464 -11.90 0.61 -7.97
N ASN A 465 -10.68 0.73 -7.49
CA ASN A 465 -9.67 -0.32 -7.51
C ASN A 465 -9.22 -0.56 -6.07
N PHE A 466 -9.42 -1.77 -5.59
CA PHE A 466 -9.00 -2.19 -4.26
C PHE A 466 -8.06 -3.37 -4.37
N ASP A 467 -6.95 -3.26 -3.64
CA ASP A 467 -5.89 -4.26 -3.63
C ASP A 467 -5.72 -4.81 -2.21
N TRP A 468 -5.76 -6.12 -2.07
CA TRP A 468 -5.42 -6.83 -0.83
C TRP A 468 -4.16 -7.67 -1.05
N PRO A 469 -2.99 -7.18 -0.62
CA PRO A 469 -1.78 -8.00 -0.56
C PRO A 469 -2.01 -9.19 0.36
N ILE A 470 -1.74 -10.40 -0.13
CA ILE A 470 -1.95 -11.63 0.65
C ILE A 470 -0.64 -11.99 1.36
N PRO A 471 -0.58 -11.99 2.70
CA PRO A 471 0.66 -12.33 3.41
C PRO A 471 1.14 -13.75 3.10
N ALA A 472 2.46 -13.97 3.15
CA ALA A 472 3.04 -15.29 2.94
C ALA A 472 2.41 -16.34 3.89
N GLY A 473 2.02 -17.50 3.34
CA GLY A 473 1.35 -18.55 4.10
C GLY A 473 -0.15 -18.35 4.34
N GLN A 474 -0.74 -17.27 3.82
CA GLN A 474 -2.19 -17.07 3.76
C GLN A 474 -2.73 -17.28 2.33
N SER A 475 -4.05 -17.36 2.22
CA SER A 475 -4.77 -17.49 0.95
C SER A 475 -6.14 -16.81 1.07
N THR A 476 -6.71 -16.38 -0.05
CA THR A 476 -8.09 -15.87 -0.12
C THR A 476 -9.15 -16.98 -0.18
N ALA A 477 -8.74 -18.25 -0.11
CA ALA A 477 -9.66 -19.37 0.04
C ALA A 477 -10.65 -19.11 1.19
N GLY A 478 -11.94 -19.28 0.89
CA GLY A 478 -13.04 -19.08 1.84
C GLY A 478 -13.31 -17.63 2.26
N TRP A 479 -12.63 -16.64 1.66
CA TRP A 479 -12.99 -15.24 1.83
C TRP A 479 -14.37 -14.94 1.22
N TYR A 480 -15.09 -13.98 1.79
CA TYR A 480 -16.45 -13.66 1.40
C TYR A 480 -16.83 -12.21 1.74
N LEU A 481 -17.90 -11.71 1.13
CA LEU A 481 -18.43 -10.38 1.41
C LEU A 481 -19.51 -10.41 2.47
N ALA A 482 -19.62 -9.34 3.25
CA ALA A 482 -20.73 -9.09 4.18
C ALA A 482 -22.12 -9.23 3.51
N SER A 483 -22.21 -8.94 2.22
CA SER A 483 -23.42 -9.01 1.39
C SER A 483 -23.68 -10.39 0.76
N ASP A 484 -22.81 -11.38 0.94
CA ASP A 484 -23.00 -12.71 0.33
C ASP A 484 -24.11 -13.49 1.05
N HIS A 485 -25.33 -13.41 0.48
CA HIS A 485 -26.52 -14.10 0.98
C HIS A 485 -26.82 -15.40 0.21
N TYR A 486 -25.85 -16.31 0.14
CA TYR A 486 -26.01 -17.65 -0.44
C TYR A 486 -25.13 -18.69 0.29
N ASP A 487 -25.36 -19.97 0.01
CA ASP A 487 -24.56 -21.06 0.59
C ASP A 487 -23.12 -21.05 0.02
N ARG A 488 -22.18 -20.61 0.85
CA ARG A 488 -20.74 -20.53 0.52
C ARG A 488 -20.01 -21.87 0.68
N SER A 489 -20.67 -22.92 1.17
CA SER A 489 -20.07 -24.27 1.21
C SER A 489 -20.02 -24.92 -0.17
N SER A 490 -20.84 -24.43 -1.11
CA SER A 490 -20.96 -24.96 -2.46
C SER A 490 -20.47 -24.02 -3.56
N ALA A 491 -20.06 -22.79 -3.22
CA ALA A 491 -19.54 -21.78 -4.14
C ALA A 491 -18.66 -20.73 -3.43
N PRO A 492 -17.71 -20.08 -4.14
CA PRO A 492 -16.86 -19.05 -3.55
C PRO A 492 -17.66 -17.79 -3.16
N GLY A 493 -17.10 -17.00 -2.23
CA GLY A 493 -17.57 -15.67 -1.89
C GLY A 493 -17.32 -14.64 -3.02
N GLY A 494 -17.92 -13.46 -2.91
CA GLY A 494 -17.60 -12.31 -3.77
C GLY A 494 -18.62 -11.98 -4.85
N TYR A 495 -19.68 -12.77 -5.04
CA TYR A 495 -20.64 -12.54 -6.12
C TYR A 495 -21.48 -11.29 -5.89
N SER A 496 -21.78 -10.96 -4.64
CA SER A 496 -22.64 -9.83 -4.25
C SER A 496 -21.93 -8.47 -4.17
N ALA A 497 -20.71 -8.39 -4.69
CA ALA A 497 -19.90 -7.18 -4.64
C ALA A 497 -20.62 -5.99 -5.29
N HIS A 498 -20.51 -4.84 -4.65
CA HIS A 498 -21.06 -3.58 -5.14
C HIS A 498 -20.29 -2.43 -4.49
N GLY A 499 -20.60 -1.22 -4.90
CA GLY A 499 -20.08 -0.04 -4.24
C GLY A 499 -20.94 1.16 -4.47
N ASP A 500 -20.76 2.08 -3.55
CA ASP A 500 -21.65 3.20 -3.35
C ASP A 500 -20.82 4.48 -3.30
N TRP A 501 -21.41 5.54 -3.81
CA TRP A 501 -20.76 6.83 -3.93
C TRP A 501 -21.74 7.95 -3.63
N PHE A 502 -21.33 8.86 -2.74
CA PHE A 502 -22.11 10.05 -2.40
C PHE A 502 -21.25 11.30 -2.61
N MET A 503 -21.59 12.09 -3.63
CA MET A 503 -20.86 13.26 -4.08
C MET A 503 -20.87 14.41 -3.06
N ALA A 504 -19.68 14.73 -2.53
CA ALA A 504 -19.45 15.93 -1.72
C ALA A 504 -18.03 16.51 -1.92
N TRP A 505 -17.51 16.46 -3.15
CA TRP A 505 -16.35 17.27 -3.56
C TRP A 505 -16.66 18.77 -3.46
N ASP A 506 -15.61 19.55 -3.22
CA ASP A 506 -15.62 20.96 -3.54
C ASP A 506 -15.86 21.15 -5.04
N GLU A 507 -16.83 21.99 -5.38
CA GLU A 507 -17.25 22.22 -6.77
C GLU A 507 -16.14 22.83 -7.61
N GLY A 508 -15.32 23.71 -7.02
CA GLY A 508 -14.18 24.34 -7.69
C GLY A 508 -13.13 23.31 -8.06
N VAL A 509 -12.79 22.41 -7.12
CA VAL A 509 -11.83 21.32 -7.36
C VAL A 509 -12.35 20.32 -8.39
N MET A 510 -13.61 19.88 -8.28
CA MET A 510 -14.26 19.01 -9.26
C MET A 510 -14.22 19.62 -10.66
N ASN A 511 -14.63 20.87 -10.79
CA ASN A 511 -14.60 21.57 -12.07
C ASN A 511 -13.16 21.66 -12.63
N TYR A 512 -12.18 21.93 -11.76
CA TYR A 512 -10.80 22.12 -12.17
C TYR A 512 -10.20 20.84 -12.77
N PHE A 513 -10.30 19.68 -12.10
CA PHE A 513 -9.72 18.45 -12.66
C PHE A 513 -10.52 17.94 -13.86
N VAL A 514 -11.84 18.16 -13.91
CA VAL A 514 -12.61 17.81 -15.12
C VAL A 514 -12.11 18.61 -16.30
N GLN A 515 -11.93 19.91 -16.15
CA GLN A 515 -11.40 20.76 -17.21
C GLN A 515 -9.97 20.38 -17.60
N HIS A 516 -9.06 20.27 -16.64
CA HIS A 516 -7.63 20.22 -16.92
C HIS A 516 -7.04 18.82 -17.00
N CYS A 517 -7.68 17.81 -16.42
CA CYS A 517 -7.27 16.40 -16.56
C CYS A 517 -8.13 15.66 -17.58
N ILE A 518 -9.46 15.74 -17.45
CA ILE A 518 -10.38 14.95 -18.27
C ILE A 518 -10.54 15.57 -19.67
N ASN A 519 -11.04 16.80 -19.77
CA ASN A 519 -11.33 17.42 -21.07
C ASN A 519 -10.06 17.74 -21.89
N GLU A 520 -8.92 17.91 -21.24
CA GLU A 520 -7.62 18.13 -21.89
C GLU A 520 -6.85 16.84 -22.25
N GLY A 521 -7.40 15.66 -21.93
CA GLY A 521 -6.81 14.37 -22.28
C GLY A 521 -5.49 14.07 -21.57
N ARG A 522 -5.37 14.45 -20.30
CA ARG A 522 -4.13 14.29 -19.51
C ARG A 522 -4.17 13.09 -18.58
N ASP A 523 -2.98 12.56 -18.28
CA ASP A 523 -2.79 11.52 -17.28
C ASP A 523 -2.45 12.14 -15.93
N CYS A 524 -3.47 12.39 -15.10
CA CYS A 524 -3.31 12.95 -13.76
C CYS A 524 -3.35 11.83 -12.70
N ALA A 525 -2.17 11.31 -12.34
CA ALA A 525 -2.06 9.97 -11.73
C ALA A 525 -2.16 9.94 -10.19
N ASN A 526 -1.89 11.04 -9.48
CA ASN A 526 -1.77 11.06 -8.01
C ASN A 526 -2.36 12.32 -7.36
N GLY A 527 -3.63 12.61 -7.60
CA GLY A 527 -4.29 13.82 -7.11
C GLY A 527 -3.83 15.09 -7.84
N GLU A 528 -3.09 14.95 -8.94
CA GLU A 528 -2.75 16.05 -9.84
C GLU A 528 -4.04 16.64 -10.42
N LEU A 529 -4.24 17.95 -10.29
CA LEU A 529 -5.46 18.60 -10.79
C LEU A 529 -5.29 19.15 -12.21
N GLY A 530 -4.10 19.00 -12.78
CA GLY A 530 -3.70 19.59 -14.05
C GLY A 530 -2.33 20.27 -13.93
N PRO A 531 -2.02 21.26 -14.78
CA PRO A 531 -0.76 21.99 -14.69
C PRO A 531 -0.66 22.80 -13.39
N GLY A 532 0.39 22.58 -12.59
CA GLY A 532 0.77 23.49 -11.51
C GLY A 532 0.15 23.22 -10.14
N TYR A 533 -0.83 22.31 -10.04
CA TYR A 533 -1.55 22.03 -8.80
C TYR A 533 -1.74 20.53 -8.59
N GLN A 534 -1.43 20.07 -7.39
CA GLN A 534 -1.72 18.72 -6.92
C GLN A 534 -2.46 18.83 -5.58
N LEU A 535 -3.47 17.98 -5.39
CA LEU A 535 -4.12 17.84 -4.09
C LEU A 535 -3.08 17.48 -3.04
N SER A 536 -3.19 18.09 -1.85
CA SER A 536 -2.41 17.64 -0.71
C SER A 536 -2.68 16.16 -0.45
N GLY A 537 -1.59 15.39 -0.39
CA GLY A 537 -1.60 13.95 -0.14
C GLY A 537 -2.04 13.61 1.28
N PHE A 538 -2.39 12.34 1.45
CA PHE A 538 -2.82 11.64 2.68
C PHE A 538 -2.35 12.26 4.01
N MET A 539 -3.19 13.11 4.61
CA MET A 539 -3.05 13.56 6.01
C MET A 539 -4.13 12.87 6.83
N GLU A 540 -3.80 11.72 7.44
CA GLU A 540 -4.34 11.17 8.70
C GLU A 540 -4.44 9.63 8.69
N ASN A 541 -3.70 9.03 9.63
CA ASN A 541 -4.14 7.99 10.58
C ASN A 541 -5.20 6.98 10.06
N GLN A 542 -4.82 5.70 9.87
CA GLN A 542 -5.57 4.50 10.29
C GLN A 542 -4.77 3.24 9.90
N VAL A 543 -3.99 2.69 10.84
CA VAL A 543 -3.98 1.24 11.08
C VAL A 543 -4.30 1.12 12.56
N GLN A 544 -5.50 0.64 12.87
CA GLN A 544 -5.82 0.04 14.16
C GLN A 544 -5.57 -1.46 14.04
#